data_AF-A0A7S2LCW1-F1
#
_entry.id   AF-A0A7S2LCW1-F1
#
_cell.length_a   1.000
_cell.length_b   1.000
_cell.length_c   1.000
_cell.angle_alpha   90.00
_cell.angle_beta   90.00
_cell.angle_gamma   90.00
#
_symmetry.space_group_name_H-M   'P 1'
#
loop_
_entity.id
_entity.type
_entity.pdbx_description
1 polymer ?
#
loop_
_entity_poly.entity_id
_entity_poly.type
_entity_poly.pdbx_seq_one_letter_code
_entity_poly.pdbx_strand_id
1 'polypeptide(L)'
;DPFDQDDWANWTKICQEVGKDVQIVGDDLTVTNPVKIQEAIETGAANCLLLKVNQIGSISESIDAVKLSKQNGWGVMTSHRSGETEDSYIADLAVGLCTGQIKTGAPCRGERTAKYNQLLRIEAELGGSAVYPGAGFRSTNWMG
;
A
#
# COMPACT_ATOMS: atom_id res chain seq x y z
N ASP A 1 -1.24 0.75 11.98
CA ASP A 1 -2.14 1.08 13.11
C ASP A 1 -1.42 0.99 14.45
N PRO A 2 -0.61 2.02 14.81
CA PRO A 2 0.00 2.11 16.14
C PRO A 2 -1.01 2.51 17.23
N PHE A 3 -2.15 3.11 16.86
CA PHE A 3 -3.22 3.55 17.76
C PHE A 3 -4.59 3.14 17.21
N ASP A 4 -5.63 3.42 18.00
CA ASP A 4 -7.03 3.23 17.60
C ASP A 4 -7.38 4.02 16.33
N GLN A 5 -8.37 3.55 15.58
CA GLN A 5 -8.80 4.12 14.29
C GLN A 5 -9.32 5.56 14.39
N ASP A 6 -9.79 6.00 15.57
CA ASP A 6 -10.36 7.33 15.78
C ASP A 6 -9.45 8.24 16.65
N ASP A 7 -8.26 7.76 17.05
CA ASP A 7 -7.28 8.50 17.88
C ASP A 7 -6.35 9.41 17.04
N TRP A 8 -6.96 10.32 16.27
CA TRP A 8 -6.28 11.24 15.36
C TRP A 8 -5.15 12.05 16.02
N ALA A 9 -5.30 12.39 17.31
CA ALA A 9 -4.32 13.16 18.05
C ALA A 9 -3.00 12.39 18.21
N ASN A 10 -3.05 11.11 18.62
CA ASN A 10 -1.85 10.32 18.79
C ASN A 10 -1.24 9.89 17.45
N TRP A 11 -2.06 9.61 16.42
CA TRP A 11 -1.57 9.37 15.06
C TRP A 11 -0.79 10.58 14.51
N THR A 12 -1.33 11.79 14.64
CA THR A 12 -0.64 13.01 14.23
C THR A 12 0.67 13.20 15.00
N LYS A 13 0.63 13.00 16.33
CA LYS A 13 1.80 13.16 17.20
C LYS A 13 2.93 12.21 16.81
N ILE A 14 2.67 10.91 16.63
CA ILE A 14 3.73 9.95 16.26
C ILE A 14 4.30 10.27 14.87
N CYS A 15 3.45 10.70 13.93
CA CYS A 15 3.90 11.03 12.59
C CYS A 15 4.80 12.28 12.59
N GLN A 16 4.50 13.28 13.42
CA GLN A 16 5.37 14.44 13.63
C GLN A 16 6.71 14.06 14.29
N GLU A 17 6.70 13.15 15.25
CA GLU A 17 7.90 12.76 15.99
C GLU A 17 8.87 11.91 15.16
N VAL A 18 8.36 10.93 14.38
CA VAL A 18 9.21 9.95 13.69
C VAL A 18 8.90 9.72 12.21
N GLY A 19 7.85 10.34 11.65
CA GLY A 19 7.34 10.04 10.31
C GLY A 19 8.30 10.37 9.16
N LYS A 20 9.34 11.18 9.41
CA LYS A 20 10.42 11.42 8.46
C LYS A 20 11.20 10.13 8.19
N ASP A 21 11.62 9.46 9.25
CA ASP A 21 12.51 8.30 9.17
C ASP A 21 11.73 6.96 9.16
N VAL A 22 10.51 6.97 9.70
CA VAL A 22 9.67 5.78 9.86
C VAL A 22 8.41 5.87 8.99
N GLN A 23 8.07 4.77 8.35
CA GLN A 23 6.80 4.65 7.63
C GLN A 23 5.66 4.38 8.61
N ILE A 24 4.65 5.24 8.61
CA ILE A 24 3.44 5.14 9.43
C ILE A 24 2.29 4.75 8.51
N VAL A 25 1.93 3.46 8.54
CA VAL A 25 0.93 2.86 7.65
C VAL A 25 -0.46 2.93 8.28
N GLY A 26 -1.39 3.61 7.60
CA GLY A 26 -2.81 3.68 7.97
C GLY A 26 -3.62 2.58 7.28
N ASP A 27 -4.09 1.61 8.05
CA ASP A 27 -5.01 0.56 7.60
C ASP A 27 -6.43 0.86 8.12
N ASP A 28 -6.71 0.61 9.40
CA ASP A 28 -8.04 0.88 9.99
C ASP A 28 -8.34 2.39 10.09
N LEU A 29 -7.30 3.23 10.19
CA LEU A 29 -7.44 4.69 10.15
C LEU A 29 -8.10 5.14 8.83
N THR A 30 -7.66 4.57 7.70
CA THR A 30 -8.06 5.04 6.36
C THR A 30 -9.12 4.17 5.71
N VAL A 31 -9.17 2.87 6.03
CA VAL A 31 -10.02 1.83 5.42
C VAL A 31 -10.08 1.89 3.89
N THR A 32 -8.99 2.31 3.25
CA THR A 32 -8.96 2.60 1.81
C THR A 32 -10.11 3.53 1.37
N ASN A 33 -10.53 4.50 2.20
CA ASN A 33 -11.60 5.44 1.90
C ASN A 33 -11.00 6.82 1.54
N PRO A 34 -11.28 7.39 0.36
CA PRO A 34 -10.70 8.66 -0.07
C PRO A 34 -10.92 9.84 0.89
N VAL A 35 -12.07 9.91 1.58
CA VAL A 35 -12.37 10.97 2.55
C VAL A 35 -11.46 10.86 3.78
N LYS A 36 -11.32 9.64 4.33
CA LYS A 36 -10.42 9.40 5.47
C LYS A 36 -8.94 9.55 5.09
N ILE A 37 -8.57 9.17 3.86
CA ILE A 37 -7.22 9.39 3.33
C ILE A 37 -6.93 10.90 3.27
N GLN A 38 -7.86 11.69 2.73
CA GLN A 38 -7.73 13.15 2.66
C GLN A 38 -7.58 13.77 4.05
N GLU A 39 -8.41 13.38 5.02
CA GLU A 39 -8.32 13.85 6.40
C GLU A 39 -6.98 13.48 7.04
N ALA A 40 -6.47 12.26 6.80
CA ALA A 40 -5.18 11.81 7.32
C ALA A 40 -4.00 12.53 6.68
N ILE A 41 -4.10 12.93 5.41
CA ILE A 41 -3.13 13.79 4.74
C ILE A 41 -3.14 15.20 5.38
N GLU A 42 -4.31 15.80 5.54
CA GLU A 42 -4.47 17.16 6.07
C GLU A 42 -4.00 17.31 7.52
N THR A 43 -4.29 16.29 8.34
CA THR A 43 -3.85 16.25 9.74
C THR A 43 -2.41 15.79 9.90
N GLY A 44 -1.81 15.20 8.86
CA GLY A 44 -0.48 14.60 8.93
C GLY A 44 -0.44 13.34 9.81
N ALA A 45 -1.54 12.58 9.89
CA ALA A 45 -1.71 11.44 10.76
C ALA A 45 -0.93 10.18 10.33
N ALA A 46 -0.61 10.05 9.05
CA ALA A 46 0.16 8.93 8.50
C ALA A 46 1.00 9.39 7.30
N ASN A 47 1.78 8.47 6.72
CA ASN A 47 2.58 8.74 5.51
C ASN A 47 2.58 7.56 4.52
N CYS A 48 1.70 6.58 4.74
CA CYS A 48 1.51 5.45 3.86
C CYS A 48 0.09 4.89 3.94
N LEU A 49 -0.49 4.60 2.79
CA LEU A 49 -1.76 3.88 2.66
C LEU A 49 -1.54 2.36 2.67
N LEU A 50 -2.31 1.60 3.45
CA LEU A 50 -2.47 0.16 3.22
C LEU A 50 -3.65 -0.07 2.25
N LEU A 51 -3.33 -0.38 1.00
CA LEU A 51 -4.34 -0.56 -0.05
C LEU A 51 -4.97 -1.95 0.03
N LYS A 52 -6.27 -2.01 0.36
CA LYS A 52 -7.10 -3.23 0.29
C LYS A 52 -8.25 -3.01 -0.69
N VAL A 53 -8.11 -3.52 -1.91
CA VAL A 53 -9.05 -3.32 -3.04
C VAL A 53 -10.50 -3.62 -2.67
N ASN A 54 -10.74 -4.67 -1.89
CA ASN A 54 -12.09 -5.07 -1.52
C ASN A 54 -12.70 -4.26 -0.36
N GLN A 55 -11.99 -3.29 0.23
CA GLN A 55 -12.59 -2.32 1.15
C GLN A 55 -13.26 -1.16 0.43
N ILE A 56 -12.70 -0.71 -0.71
CA ILE A 56 -13.21 0.44 -1.46
C ILE A 56 -14.24 0.06 -2.53
N GLY A 57 -14.21 -1.19 -3.01
CA GLY A 57 -15.30 -1.80 -3.80
C GLY A 57 -14.98 -1.97 -5.29
N SER A 58 -14.21 -1.06 -5.90
CA SER A 58 -13.81 -1.16 -7.31
C SER A 58 -12.31 -0.88 -7.56
N ILE A 59 -11.85 -1.31 -8.75
CA ILE A 59 -10.48 -1.02 -9.22
C ILE A 59 -10.28 0.47 -9.48
N SER A 60 -11.27 1.15 -10.06
CA SER A 60 -11.19 2.59 -10.35
C SER A 60 -11.00 3.40 -9.08
N GLU A 61 -11.79 3.12 -8.05
CA GLU A 61 -11.66 3.82 -6.76
C GLU A 61 -10.31 3.47 -6.09
N SER A 62 -9.85 2.22 -6.21
CA SER A 62 -8.53 1.82 -5.72
C SER A 62 -7.42 2.65 -6.39
N ILE A 63 -7.49 2.87 -7.70
CA ILE A 63 -6.54 3.70 -8.44
C ILE A 63 -6.58 5.14 -7.93
N ASP A 64 -7.76 5.70 -7.67
CA ASP A 64 -7.90 7.08 -7.20
C ASP A 64 -7.36 7.26 -5.77
N ALA A 65 -7.56 6.28 -4.88
CA ALA A 65 -6.93 6.27 -3.55
C ALA A 65 -5.39 6.25 -3.63
N VAL A 66 -4.83 5.50 -4.58
CA VAL A 66 -3.38 5.46 -4.84
C VAL A 66 -2.88 6.79 -5.43
N LYS A 67 -3.62 7.40 -6.37
CA LYS A 67 -3.35 8.75 -6.91
C LYS A 67 -3.27 9.78 -5.80
N LEU A 68 -4.32 9.83 -4.97
CA LEU A 68 -4.38 10.78 -3.87
C LEU A 68 -3.20 10.62 -2.91
N SER A 69 -2.87 9.38 -2.55
CA SER A 69 -1.74 9.08 -1.65
C SER A 69 -0.40 9.52 -2.26
N LYS A 70 -0.08 9.06 -3.47
CA LYS A 70 1.21 9.33 -4.11
C LYS A 70 1.42 10.82 -4.44
N GLN A 71 0.37 11.53 -4.87
CA GLN A 71 0.45 12.98 -5.13
C GLN A 71 0.75 13.80 -3.87
N ASN A 72 0.38 13.30 -2.69
CA ASN A 72 0.69 13.91 -1.40
C ASN A 72 1.96 13.33 -0.76
N GLY A 73 2.81 12.67 -1.55
CA GLY A 73 4.09 12.13 -1.09
C GLY A 73 4.00 10.90 -0.18
N TRP A 74 2.82 10.28 -0.06
CA TRP A 74 2.66 9.06 0.71
C TRP A 74 3.15 7.83 -0.05
N GLY A 75 3.68 6.87 0.71
CA GLY A 75 3.86 5.51 0.23
C GLY A 75 2.53 4.80 0.05
N VAL A 76 2.52 3.71 -0.73
CA VAL A 76 1.37 2.83 -0.87
C VAL A 76 1.85 1.40 -0.72
N MET A 77 1.19 0.64 0.15
CA MET A 77 1.47 -0.78 0.36
C MET A 77 0.24 -1.58 -0.03
N THR A 78 0.33 -2.36 -1.10
CA THR A 78 -0.73 -3.30 -1.48
C THR A 78 -0.82 -4.41 -0.43
N SER A 79 -2.01 -4.76 0.02
CA SER A 79 -2.19 -5.78 1.07
C SER A 79 -3.14 -6.89 0.65
N HIS A 80 -2.84 -8.10 1.11
CA HIS A 80 -3.81 -9.20 1.15
C HIS A 80 -4.94 -8.94 2.15
N ARG A 81 -5.87 -9.89 2.23
CA ARG A 81 -6.82 -10.07 3.34
C ARG A 81 -6.49 -11.30 4.20
N SER A 82 -7.12 -11.42 5.37
CA SER A 82 -6.94 -12.58 6.25
C SER A 82 -7.51 -13.86 5.61
N GLY A 83 -8.69 -13.79 5.00
CA GLY A 83 -9.21 -14.81 4.10
C GLY A 83 -8.81 -14.51 2.66
N GLU A 84 -7.95 -15.34 2.08
CA GLU A 84 -7.46 -15.21 0.70
C GLU A 84 -7.78 -16.45 -0.13
N THR A 85 -7.72 -16.27 -1.45
CA THR A 85 -7.82 -17.34 -2.45
C THR A 85 -6.48 -17.50 -3.18
N GLU A 86 -6.39 -18.44 -4.12
CA GLU A 86 -5.20 -18.57 -4.97
C GLU A 86 -5.10 -17.48 -6.06
N ASP A 87 -6.09 -16.60 -6.17
CA ASP A 87 -6.05 -15.44 -7.06
C ASP A 87 -4.85 -14.56 -6.71
N SER A 88 -3.98 -14.29 -7.69
CA SER A 88 -2.77 -13.50 -7.52
C SER A 88 -2.90 -12.04 -7.95
N TYR A 89 -4.09 -11.55 -8.33
CA TYR A 89 -4.31 -10.24 -8.96
C TYR A 89 -3.65 -9.06 -8.23
N ILE A 90 -3.57 -9.09 -6.90
CA ILE A 90 -2.92 -8.00 -6.14
C ILE A 90 -1.41 -7.88 -6.40
N ALA A 91 -0.76 -8.94 -6.93
CA ALA A 91 0.63 -8.88 -7.38
C ALA A 91 0.75 -7.99 -8.63
N ASP A 92 -0.08 -8.25 -9.64
CA ASP A 92 -0.16 -7.46 -10.87
C ASP A 92 -0.57 -6.02 -10.57
N LEU A 93 -1.52 -5.83 -9.63
CA LEU A 93 -1.93 -4.50 -9.18
C LEU A 93 -0.78 -3.73 -8.50
N ALA A 94 0.01 -4.38 -7.65
CA ALA A 94 1.15 -3.74 -6.99
C ALA A 94 2.20 -3.25 -8.01
N VAL A 95 2.46 -4.05 -9.05
CA VAL A 95 3.38 -3.67 -10.14
C VAL A 95 2.78 -2.57 -11.01
N GLY A 96 1.54 -2.72 -11.48
CA GLY A 96 0.89 -1.75 -12.39
C GLY A 96 0.65 -0.38 -11.75
N LEU A 97 0.42 -0.32 -10.44
CA LEU A 97 0.30 0.93 -9.69
C LEU A 97 1.64 1.45 -9.15
N CYS A 98 2.74 0.77 -9.48
CA CYS A 98 4.07 1.05 -8.96
C CYS A 98 4.05 1.30 -7.44
N THR A 99 3.40 0.44 -6.65
CA THR A 99 3.28 0.70 -5.20
C THR A 99 4.63 0.59 -4.49
N GLY A 100 5.54 -0.23 -5.04
CA GLY A 100 6.88 -0.46 -4.50
C GLY A 100 6.92 -1.40 -3.29
N GLN A 101 5.75 -1.74 -2.74
CA GLN A 101 5.59 -2.52 -1.53
C GLN A 101 4.34 -3.38 -1.59
N ILE A 102 4.45 -4.60 -1.08
CA ILE A 102 3.32 -5.51 -0.97
C ILE A 102 3.42 -6.35 0.32
N LYS A 103 2.33 -6.40 1.08
CA LYS A 103 2.16 -7.27 2.25
C LYS A 103 1.21 -8.41 1.88
N THR A 104 1.78 -9.53 1.43
CA THR A 104 0.99 -10.69 0.97
C THR A 104 1.17 -11.97 1.82
N GLY A 105 1.74 -11.85 3.02
CA GLY A 105 1.72 -12.89 4.06
C GLY A 105 3.04 -13.63 4.21
N ALA A 106 3.08 -14.68 5.02
CA ALA A 106 4.29 -15.48 5.12
C ALA A 106 4.53 -16.27 3.82
N PRO A 107 5.77 -16.70 3.51
CA PRO A 107 6.08 -17.60 2.39
C PRO A 107 5.64 -19.04 2.72
N CYS A 108 4.39 -19.19 3.17
CA CYS A 108 3.73 -20.46 3.45
C CYS A 108 2.25 -20.31 3.14
N ARG A 109 1.58 -21.44 2.92
CA ARG A 109 0.17 -21.54 2.48
C ARG A 109 -0.04 -21.06 1.04
N GLY A 110 -0.74 -21.87 0.25
CA GLY A 110 -0.86 -21.71 -1.21
C GLY A 110 -1.37 -20.33 -1.61
N GLU A 111 -2.38 -19.82 -0.91
CA GLU A 111 -3.02 -18.54 -1.17
C GLU A 111 -2.09 -17.33 -0.97
N ARG A 112 -0.98 -17.48 -0.23
CA ARG A 112 0.06 -16.44 -0.05
C ARG A 112 1.15 -16.60 -1.08
N THR A 113 1.66 -17.82 -1.22
CA THR A 113 2.74 -18.15 -2.16
C THR A 113 2.34 -17.89 -3.61
N ALA A 114 1.05 -18.00 -3.96
CA ALA A 114 0.54 -17.67 -5.29
C ALA A 114 0.90 -16.23 -5.72
N LYS A 115 0.80 -15.25 -4.82
CA LYS A 115 1.14 -13.85 -5.11
C LYS A 115 2.65 -13.64 -5.27
N TYR A 116 3.46 -14.26 -4.41
CA TYR A 116 4.93 -14.21 -4.54
C TYR A 116 5.39 -14.84 -5.86
N ASN A 117 4.85 -16.00 -6.21
CA ASN A 117 5.15 -16.66 -7.48
C ASN A 117 4.73 -15.81 -8.67
N GLN A 118 3.62 -15.07 -8.57
CA GLN A 118 3.20 -14.16 -9.62
C GLN A 118 4.16 -12.97 -9.78
N LEU A 119 4.68 -12.40 -8.68
CA LEU A 119 5.71 -11.35 -8.76
C LEU A 119 6.98 -11.86 -9.48
N LEU A 120 7.41 -13.09 -9.22
CA LEU A 120 8.55 -13.71 -9.92
C LEU A 120 8.28 -13.90 -11.42
N ARG A 121 7.04 -14.25 -11.80
CA ARG A 121 6.65 -14.34 -13.22
C ARG A 121 6.67 -12.97 -13.89
N ILE A 122 6.11 -11.94 -13.24
CA ILE A 122 6.10 -10.57 -13.76
C ILE A 122 7.53 -10.05 -13.91
N GLU A 123 8.41 -10.28 -12.93
CA GLU A 123 9.82 -9.91 -13.02
C GLU A 123 10.51 -10.61 -14.20
N ALA A 124 10.29 -11.91 -14.39
CA ALA A 124 10.83 -12.66 -15.52
C ALA A 124 10.31 -12.14 -16.88
N GLU A 125 9.04 -11.73 -16.95
CA GLU A 125 8.42 -11.16 -18.15
C GLU A 125 8.99 -9.79 -18.50
N LEU A 126 9.16 -8.91 -17.51
CA LEU A 126 9.74 -7.58 -17.69
C LEU A 126 11.25 -7.63 -18.00
N GLY A 127 11.93 -8.69 -17.56
CA GLY A 127 13.35 -8.93 -17.81
C GLY A 127 14.21 -7.74 -17.39
N GLY A 128 15.07 -7.26 -18.28
CA GLY A 128 15.96 -6.11 -18.01
C GLY A 128 15.26 -4.77 -17.77
N SER A 129 13.94 -4.69 -17.99
CA SER A 129 13.14 -3.49 -17.71
C SER A 129 12.62 -3.45 -16.27
N ALA A 130 12.72 -4.55 -15.52
CA ALA A 130 12.28 -4.61 -14.14
C ALA A 130 13.22 -3.80 -13.23
N VAL A 131 12.65 -3.03 -12.31
CA VAL A 131 13.41 -2.33 -11.26
C VAL A 131 12.85 -2.73 -9.90
N TYR A 132 13.69 -3.36 -9.09
CA TYR A 132 13.37 -3.63 -7.69
C TYR A 132 13.59 -2.36 -6.85
N PRO A 133 12.58 -1.85 -6.12
CA PRO A 133 12.67 -0.55 -5.45
C PRO A 133 13.64 -0.52 -4.26
N GLY A 134 13.98 -1.67 -3.66
CA GLY A 134 14.95 -1.76 -2.57
C GLY A 134 14.65 -0.78 -1.42
N ALA A 135 15.67 -0.03 -0.97
CA ALA A 135 15.52 0.99 0.07
C ALA A 135 14.61 2.17 -0.34
N GLY A 136 14.38 2.38 -1.65
CA GLY A 136 13.50 3.42 -2.19
C GLY A 136 12.01 3.05 -2.22
N PHE A 137 11.61 1.99 -1.53
CA PHE A 137 10.25 1.43 -1.57
C PHE A 137 9.12 2.40 -1.23
N ARG A 138 9.38 3.48 -0.47
CA ARG A 138 8.38 4.49 -0.10
C ARG A 138 8.02 5.42 -1.25
N SER A 139 8.94 5.63 -2.19
CA SER A 139 8.90 6.72 -3.17
C SER A 139 9.28 6.21 -4.55
N THR A 140 8.40 5.41 -5.13
CA THR A 140 8.53 4.88 -6.49
C THR A 140 7.94 5.83 -7.52
N ASN A 141 8.64 6.00 -8.64
CA ASN A 141 8.15 6.79 -9.77
C ASN A 141 6.89 6.14 -10.34
N TRP A 142 5.80 6.91 -10.37
CA TRP A 142 4.53 6.46 -10.93
C TRP A 142 3.93 7.58 -11.75
N MET A 143 3.78 7.35 -13.06
CA MET A 143 3.27 8.28 -14.06
C MET A 143 3.87 9.70 -13.91
N GLY A 144 4.92 9.97 -14.70
CA GLY A 144 5.56 11.29 -14.76
C GLY A 144 4.64 12.42 -15.17
#